data_AF-A0A955CUF0-F1
#
_entry.id   AF-A0A955CUF0-F1
#
_cell.length_a   1.000
_cell.length_b   1.000
_cell.length_c   1.000
_cell.angle_alpha   90.00
_cell.angle_beta   90.00
_cell.angle_gamma   90.00
#
_symmetry.space_group_name_H-M   'P 1'
#
loop_
_entity.id
_entity.type
_entity.pdbx_description
1 polymer ?
#
loop_
_entity_poly.entity_id
_entity_poly.type
_entity_poly.pdbx_seq_one_letter_code
_entity_poly.pdbx_strand_id
1 'polypeptide(L)'
;MQLVVSPYHLTTREPPAMAAAMLAHSIVTMMPVPTEGADQHIVEQMVRDVPRYHELIDAWRWCAPMWESGLIASMFNGNDPAQDVRSIVNEIHDRREFRGLAGLVDRAVYHDERSYIAALSLDLLRGGPDPSVCVPIACGLDRFAGRHGMVSVRSEPVSLVQRTEARVATKIASAVIPVFLQADADTITQSRVMLEPELEALRTVMDHAIENADLGAYPQQHLRAAASRYGDAFDEVARELTHEQSDDDVRLLTGAVSINLVSFPQDTALIAGAAAAKSMGFGCHVRKEPAMPQWNPGTRFTSMIVKLIGRSSSAT
;
A
#
# COMPACT_ATOMS: atom_id res chain seq x y z
N MET A 1 -5.86 11.83 7.93
CA MET A 1 -5.50 10.90 6.85
C MET A 1 -5.34 9.45 7.31
N GLN A 2 -6.26 8.59 6.87
CA GLN A 2 -6.26 7.14 7.11
C GLN A 2 -5.71 6.40 5.87
N LEU A 3 -4.71 5.54 6.04
CA LEU A 3 -4.01 4.91 4.91
C LEU A 3 -4.24 3.40 4.85
N VAL A 4 -4.37 2.85 3.65
CA VAL A 4 -4.31 1.40 3.40
C VAL A 4 -2.98 1.11 2.73
N VAL A 5 -2.17 0.24 3.33
CA VAL A 5 -0.85 -0.12 2.82
C VAL A 5 -0.85 -1.58 2.41
N SER A 6 -0.27 -1.82 1.24
CA SER A 6 -0.06 -3.19 0.76
C SER A 6 0.93 -3.95 1.64
N PRO A 7 0.63 -5.20 2.06
CA PRO A 7 1.53 -5.99 2.88
C PRO A 7 2.86 -6.29 2.18
N TYR A 8 2.91 -6.22 0.85
CA TYR A 8 4.17 -6.30 0.10
C TYR A 8 5.13 -5.18 0.48
N HIS A 9 4.65 -3.92 0.52
CA HIS A 9 5.50 -2.77 0.86
C HIS A 9 6.02 -2.83 2.30
N LEU A 10 5.21 -3.36 3.23
CA LEU A 10 5.63 -3.57 4.63
C LEU A 10 6.69 -4.67 4.74
N THR A 11 6.50 -5.79 4.04
CA THR A 11 7.46 -6.90 4.03
C THR A 11 8.82 -6.46 3.51
N THR A 12 8.85 -5.68 2.42
CA THR A 12 10.09 -5.24 1.75
C THR A 12 10.62 -3.89 2.26
N ARG A 13 9.96 -3.27 3.25
CA ARG A 13 10.30 -1.95 3.82
C ARG A 13 10.49 -0.87 2.75
N GLU A 14 9.62 -0.87 1.76
CA GLU A 14 9.73 0.03 0.61
C GLU A 14 9.34 1.48 0.97
N PRO A 15 9.77 2.47 0.16
CA PRO A 15 9.42 3.87 0.34
C PRO A 15 7.92 4.16 0.57
N PRO A 16 6.95 3.47 -0.08
CA PRO A 16 5.53 3.68 0.22
C PRO A 16 5.16 3.32 1.67
N ALA A 17 5.74 2.25 2.23
CA ALA A 17 5.53 1.88 3.63
C ALA A 17 6.15 2.89 4.59
N MET A 18 7.37 3.36 4.30
CA MET A 18 8.03 4.39 5.13
C MET A 18 7.26 5.72 5.10
N ALA A 19 6.84 6.16 3.92
CA ALA A 19 6.03 7.37 3.77
C ALA A 19 4.69 7.24 4.50
N ALA A 20 4.02 6.08 4.39
CA ALA A 20 2.79 5.82 5.13
C ALA A 20 3.02 5.86 6.64
N ALA A 21 4.08 5.22 7.13
CA ALA A 21 4.43 5.17 8.54
C ALA A 21 4.68 6.56 9.12
N MET A 22 5.24 7.51 8.36
CA MET A 22 5.38 8.90 8.79
C MET A 22 4.08 9.70 8.69
N LEU A 23 3.34 9.56 7.60
CA LEU A 23 2.23 10.45 7.26
C LEU A 23 0.86 10.03 7.78
N ALA A 24 0.61 8.76 8.03
CA ALA A 24 -0.71 8.30 8.44
C ALA A 24 -1.05 8.75 9.87
N HIS A 25 -2.34 8.95 10.15
CA HIS A 25 -2.83 8.85 11.54
C HIS A 25 -2.89 7.37 11.96
N SER A 26 -3.39 6.50 11.09
CA SER A 26 -3.29 5.05 11.21
C SER A 26 -3.26 4.37 9.84
N ILE A 27 -2.67 3.17 9.83
CA ILE A 27 -2.44 2.33 8.67
C ILE A 27 -3.27 1.06 8.84
N VAL A 28 -3.97 0.67 7.79
CA VAL A 28 -4.59 -0.64 7.69
C VAL A 28 -3.82 -1.44 6.65
N THR A 29 -3.44 -2.66 7.00
CA THR A 29 -2.83 -3.62 6.07
C THR A 29 -3.52 -4.96 6.19
N MET A 30 -3.60 -5.72 5.10
CA MET A 30 -4.06 -7.09 5.17
C MET A 30 -3.01 -7.95 5.89
N MET A 31 -3.42 -8.66 6.93
CA MET A 31 -2.59 -9.71 7.52
C MET A 31 -2.95 -11.07 6.89
N PRO A 32 -1.96 -11.94 6.64
CA PRO A 32 -2.20 -13.35 6.36
C PRO A 32 -2.67 -14.01 7.66
N VAL A 33 -3.97 -14.01 7.92
CA VAL A 33 -4.57 -14.72 9.06
C VAL A 33 -5.67 -15.66 8.55
N PRO A 34 -5.95 -16.75 9.27
CA PRO A 34 -7.07 -17.63 8.95
C PRO A 34 -8.41 -16.90 8.92
N THR A 35 -9.39 -17.49 8.25
CA THR A 35 -10.72 -16.90 8.08
C THR A 35 -11.48 -16.82 9.39
N GLU A 36 -11.16 -17.72 10.34
CA GLU A 36 -11.68 -17.74 11.71
C GLU A 36 -11.17 -16.57 12.56
N GLY A 37 -10.16 -15.84 12.09
CA GLY A 37 -9.66 -14.59 12.69
C GLY A 37 -8.20 -14.66 13.14
N ALA A 38 -7.78 -13.59 13.82
CA ALA A 38 -6.41 -13.38 14.29
C ALA A 38 -6.23 -13.70 15.79
N ASP A 39 -6.96 -14.69 16.32
CA ASP A 39 -6.76 -15.12 17.72
C ASP A 39 -5.31 -15.59 17.91
N GLN A 40 -4.71 -15.22 19.04
CA GLN A 40 -3.31 -15.52 19.35
C GLN A 40 -3.05 -17.03 19.25
N HIS A 41 -3.96 -17.87 19.75
CA HIS A 41 -3.79 -19.32 19.69
C HIS A 41 -3.75 -19.84 18.24
N ILE A 42 -4.58 -19.28 17.38
CA ILE A 42 -4.67 -19.61 15.95
C ILE A 42 -3.38 -19.18 15.24
N VAL A 43 -2.89 -17.98 15.52
CA VAL A 43 -1.63 -17.46 14.94
C VAL A 43 -0.45 -18.35 15.37
N GLU A 44 -0.33 -18.68 16.66
CA GLU A 44 0.72 -19.57 17.17
C GLU A 44 0.65 -20.97 16.54
N GLN A 45 -0.54 -21.49 16.29
CA GLN A 45 -0.71 -22.74 15.57
C GLN A 45 -0.23 -22.63 14.12
N MET A 46 -0.61 -21.56 13.41
CA MET A 46 -0.18 -21.35 12.02
C MET A 46 1.34 -21.17 11.91
N VAL A 47 1.97 -20.47 12.86
CA VAL A 47 3.44 -20.31 12.91
C VAL A 47 4.14 -21.66 13.05
N ARG A 48 3.56 -22.60 13.79
CA ARG A 48 4.07 -23.97 13.92
C ARG A 48 3.82 -24.82 12.67
N ASP A 49 2.63 -24.71 12.09
CA ASP A 49 2.15 -25.60 11.03
C ASP A 49 2.64 -25.16 9.62
N VAL A 50 2.95 -23.88 9.43
CA VAL A 50 3.29 -23.29 8.12
C VAL A 50 4.65 -22.57 8.21
N PRO A 51 5.78 -23.22 7.84
CA PRO A 51 7.11 -22.63 7.98
C PRO A 51 7.29 -21.27 7.30
N ARG A 52 6.67 -21.05 6.13
CA ARG A 52 6.71 -19.76 5.42
C ARG A 52 6.00 -18.64 6.17
N TYR A 53 5.01 -18.98 6.98
CA TYR A 53 4.31 -18.00 7.80
C TYR A 53 5.20 -17.52 8.95
N HIS A 54 5.93 -18.44 9.60
CA HIS A 54 6.95 -18.07 10.59
C HIS A 54 7.99 -17.09 10.00
N GLU A 55 8.55 -17.42 8.83
CA GLU A 55 9.49 -16.54 8.12
C GLU A 55 8.90 -15.15 7.84
N LEU A 56 7.61 -15.07 7.50
CA LEU A 56 6.94 -13.80 7.29
C LEU A 56 6.76 -13.00 8.59
N ILE A 57 6.33 -13.64 9.68
CA ILE A 57 6.17 -12.98 10.98
C ILE A 57 7.52 -12.44 11.46
N ASP A 58 8.61 -13.21 11.28
CA ASP A 58 9.97 -12.74 11.55
C ASP A 58 10.34 -11.53 10.68
N ALA A 59 10.01 -11.57 9.38
CA ALA A 59 10.25 -10.46 8.47
C ALA A 59 9.47 -9.19 8.87
N TRP A 60 8.33 -9.34 9.56
CA TRP A 60 7.50 -8.23 10.06
C TRP A 60 7.85 -7.77 11.47
N ARG A 61 8.79 -8.43 12.15
CA ARG A 61 9.18 -8.05 13.52
C ARG A 61 9.59 -6.59 13.65
N TRP A 62 10.14 -5.99 12.58
CA TRP A 62 10.53 -4.58 12.59
C TRP A 62 9.38 -3.60 12.78
N CYS A 63 8.15 -3.97 12.37
CA CYS A 63 6.98 -3.11 12.51
C CYS A 63 6.14 -3.47 13.75
N ALA A 64 6.55 -4.45 14.56
CA ALA A 64 5.82 -4.86 15.76
C ALA A 64 5.50 -3.70 16.72
N PRO A 65 6.42 -2.76 17.04
CA PRO A 65 6.09 -1.61 17.88
C PRO A 65 5.01 -0.69 17.28
N MET A 66 4.90 -0.62 15.96
CA MET A 66 3.84 0.13 15.28
C MET A 66 2.48 -0.58 15.36
N TRP A 67 2.45 -1.91 15.46
CA TRP A 67 1.23 -2.65 15.78
C TRP A 67 0.80 -2.43 17.23
N GLU A 68 1.75 -2.50 18.16
CA GLU A 68 1.51 -2.33 19.60
C GLU A 68 0.99 -0.93 19.94
N SER A 69 1.52 0.11 19.28
CA SER A 69 1.06 1.50 19.42
C SER A 69 -0.27 1.79 18.72
N GLY A 70 -0.80 0.84 17.93
CA GLY A 70 -2.03 1.03 17.15
C GLY A 70 -1.85 1.88 15.88
N LEU A 71 -0.62 2.22 15.50
CA LEU A 71 -0.34 2.89 14.23
C LEU A 71 -0.69 1.98 13.05
N ILE A 72 -0.42 0.67 13.15
CA ILE A 72 -0.80 -0.34 12.17
C ILE A 72 -1.89 -1.24 12.75
N ALA A 73 -2.93 -1.48 11.95
CA ALA A 73 -4.01 -2.39 12.27
C ALA A 73 -4.31 -3.33 11.08
N SER A 74 -4.91 -4.49 11.40
CA SER A 74 -5.36 -5.48 10.41
C SER A 74 -6.81 -5.26 9.98
N MET A 75 -7.54 -4.46 10.75
CA MET A 75 -8.96 -4.21 10.60
C MET A 75 -9.27 -2.72 10.77
N PHE A 76 -10.37 -2.29 10.17
CA PHE A 76 -10.91 -0.94 10.34
C PHE A 76 -12.41 -0.99 10.54
N ASN A 77 -12.93 -0.37 11.61
CA ASN A 77 -14.35 -0.41 11.97
C ASN A 77 -14.93 -1.85 11.96
N GLY A 78 -14.17 -2.82 12.47
CA GLY A 78 -14.57 -4.24 12.48
C GLY A 78 -14.55 -4.96 11.13
N ASN A 79 -14.05 -4.31 10.07
CA ASN A 79 -13.94 -4.90 8.73
C ASN A 79 -12.50 -5.31 8.43
N ASP A 80 -12.34 -6.48 7.83
CA ASP A 80 -11.05 -7.06 7.41
C ASP A 80 -10.87 -6.92 5.89
N PRO A 81 -9.76 -6.31 5.39
CA PRO A 81 -9.46 -6.23 3.96
C PRO A 81 -9.42 -7.59 3.24
N ALA A 82 -9.12 -8.69 3.92
CA ALA A 82 -9.11 -10.03 3.33
C ALA A 82 -10.51 -10.44 2.80
N GLN A 83 -11.59 -9.86 3.34
CA GLN A 83 -12.95 -10.08 2.81
C GLN A 83 -13.11 -9.49 1.41
N ASP A 84 -12.60 -8.28 1.17
CA ASP A 84 -12.62 -7.64 -0.14
C ASP A 84 -11.72 -8.42 -1.13
N VAL A 85 -10.57 -8.92 -0.68
CA VAL A 85 -9.70 -9.79 -1.51
C VAL A 85 -10.44 -11.07 -1.94
N ARG A 86 -11.09 -11.78 -1.02
CA ARG A 86 -11.89 -12.97 -1.34
C ARG A 86 -13.06 -12.64 -2.27
N SER A 87 -13.71 -11.49 -2.08
CA SER A 87 -14.76 -11.02 -2.99
C SER A 87 -14.22 -10.80 -4.41
N ILE A 88 -13.03 -10.23 -4.55
CA ILE A 88 -12.38 -10.04 -5.85
C ILE A 88 -12.08 -11.39 -6.51
N VAL A 89 -11.57 -12.37 -5.77
CA VAL A 89 -11.30 -13.72 -6.31
C VAL A 89 -12.58 -14.34 -6.89
N ASN A 90 -13.69 -14.30 -6.14
CA ASN A 90 -14.98 -14.80 -6.63
C ASN A 90 -15.42 -14.04 -7.90
N GLU A 91 -15.32 -12.71 -7.87
CA GLU A 91 -15.71 -11.86 -8.99
C GLU A 91 -14.90 -12.13 -10.27
N ILE A 92 -13.58 -12.36 -10.15
CA ILE A 92 -12.70 -12.73 -11.27
C ILE A 92 -13.21 -13.99 -11.97
N HIS A 93 -13.66 -14.98 -11.21
CA HIS A 93 -14.15 -16.26 -11.73
C HIS A 93 -15.58 -16.18 -12.27
N ASP A 94 -16.44 -15.40 -11.63
CA ASP A 94 -17.87 -15.36 -11.93
C ASP A 94 -18.20 -14.40 -13.11
N ARG A 95 -17.36 -13.38 -13.37
CA ARG A 95 -17.60 -12.38 -14.42
C ARG A 95 -16.87 -12.71 -15.73
N ARG A 96 -17.61 -12.73 -16.84
CA ARG A 96 -17.11 -13.10 -18.17
C ARG A 96 -15.98 -12.19 -18.66
N GLU A 97 -16.04 -10.90 -18.33
CA GLU A 97 -15.05 -9.90 -18.72
C GLU A 97 -13.65 -10.16 -18.15
N PHE A 98 -13.56 -10.89 -17.03
CA PHE A 98 -12.33 -11.22 -16.30
C PHE A 98 -11.83 -12.65 -16.56
N ARG A 99 -12.43 -13.39 -17.49
CA ARG A 99 -12.04 -14.78 -17.82
C ARG A 99 -10.53 -14.97 -18.10
N GLY A 100 -9.88 -13.99 -18.71
CA GLY A 100 -8.43 -14.06 -18.96
C GLY A 100 -7.59 -14.01 -17.67
N LEU A 101 -8.07 -13.31 -16.65
CA LEU A 101 -7.46 -13.25 -15.33
C LEU A 101 -7.83 -14.48 -14.48
N ALA A 102 -9.03 -15.04 -14.66
CA ALA A 102 -9.46 -16.27 -13.97
C ALA A 102 -8.55 -17.47 -14.27
N GLY A 103 -7.90 -17.51 -15.44
CA GLY A 103 -6.90 -18.53 -15.76
C GLY A 103 -5.57 -18.39 -15.01
N LEU A 104 -5.32 -17.23 -14.38
CA LEU A 104 -4.12 -16.95 -13.58
C LEU A 104 -4.40 -17.07 -12.08
N VAL A 105 -5.61 -16.74 -11.63
CA VAL A 105 -6.00 -16.76 -10.21
C VAL A 105 -6.57 -18.12 -9.84
N ASP A 106 -5.81 -18.92 -9.11
CA ASP A 106 -6.29 -20.24 -8.65
C ASP A 106 -7.27 -20.08 -7.48
N ARG A 107 -8.56 -20.30 -7.75
CA ARG A 107 -9.62 -20.24 -6.73
C ARG A 107 -9.42 -21.26 -5.61
N ALA A 108 -8.82 -22.42 -5.90
CA ALA A 108 -8.64 -23.49 -4.93
C ALA A 108 -7.69 -23.08 -3.79
N VAL A 109 -6.66 -22.30 -4.09
CA VAL A 109 -5.72 -21.75 -3.09
C VAL A 109 -6.45 -20.95 -2.01
N TYR A 110 -7.53 -20.26 -2.36
CA TYR A 110 -8.31 -19.43 -1.43
C TYR A 110 -9.37 -20.21 -0.63
N HIS A 111 -9.57 -21.50 -0.90
CA HIS A 111 -10.53 -22.35 -0.19
C HIS A 111 -9.90 -23.17 0.94
N ASP A 112 -8.60 -23.48 0.85
CA ASP A 112 -7.86 -24.15 1.92
C ASP A 112 -6.98 -23.14 2.65
N GLU A 113 -7.23 -22.95 3.94
CA GLU A 113 -6.58 -21.89 4.73
C GLU A 113 -5.06 -22.06 4.81
N ARG A 114 -4.59 -23.30 5.00
CA ARG A 114 -3.14 -23.58 5.08
C ARG A 114 -2.46 -23.31 3.75
N SER A 115 -3.06 -23.76 2.64
CA SER A 115 -2.54 -23.49 1.30
C SER A 115 -2.56 -21.99 0.99
N TYR A 116 -3.63 -21.28 1.37
CA TYR A 116 -3.74 -19.83 1.22
C TYR A 116 -2.62 -19.10 1.97
N ILE A 117 -2.46 -19.38 3.26
CA ILE A 117 -1.46 -18.73 4.11
C ILE A 117 -0.05 -19.06 3.62
N ALA A 118 0.21 -20.30 3.21
CA ALA A 118 1.51 -20.70 2.68
C ALA A 118 1.83 -19.97 1.36
N ALA A 119 0.88 -19.92 0.42
CA ALA A 119 1.03 -19.24 -0.86
C ALA A 119 1.22 -17.73 -0.67
N LEU A 120 0.38 -17.11 0.16
CA LEU A 120 0.46 -15.69 0.48
C LEU A 120 1.77 -15.33 1.16
N SER A 121 2.20 -16.10 2.16
CA SER A 121 3.45 -15.82 2.88
C SER A 121 4.65 -15.93 1.95
N LEU A 122 4.68 -16.96 1.10
CA LEU A 122 5.74 -17.14 0.10
C LEU A 122 5.78 -15.97 -0.90
N ASP A 123 4.62 -15.53 -1.37
CA ASP A 123 4.53 -14.44 -2.34
C ASP A 123 4.94 -13.09 -1.71
N LEU A 124 4.52 -12.82 -0.47
CA LEU A 124 4.93 -11.63 0.30
C LEU A 124 6.44 -11.58 0.51
N LEU A 125 7.05 -12.69 0.94
CA LEU A 125 8.50 -12.80 1.13
C LEU A 125 9.29 -12.62 -0.18
N ARG A 126 8.66 -12.87 -1.33
CA ARG A 126 9.26 -12.68 -2.66
C ARG A 126 8.94 -11.32 -3.28
N GLY A 127 8.16 -10.47 -2.62
CA GLY A 127 7.77 -9.16 -3.15
C GLY A 127 6.68 -9.22 -4.23
N GLY A 128 5.82 -10.24 -4.23
CA GLY A 128 4.64 -10.31 -5.08
C GLY A 128 4.82 -10.75 -6.54
N PRO A 129 5.71 -11.69 -6.89
CA PRO A 129 5.84 -12.16 -8.26
C PRO A 129 4.63 -12.96 -8.77
N ASP A 130 3.77 -13.49 -7.89
CA ASP A 130 2.66 -14.37 -8.28
C ASP A 130 1.37 -13.56 -8.57
N PRO A 131 0.94 -13.43 -9.83
CA PRO A 131 -0.28 -12.70 -10.18
C PRO A 131 -1.55 -13.37 -9.64
N SER A 132 -1.50 -14.66 -9.27
CA SER A 132 -2.62 -15.36 -8.65
C SER A 132 -2.94 -14.82 -7.25
N VAL A 133 -1.94 -14.23 -6.58
CA VAL A 133 -2.03 -13.70 -5.21
C VAL A 133 -2.01 -12.17 -5.21
N CYS A 134 -1.05 -11.55 -5.90
CA CYS A 134 -0.81 -10.11 -5.78
C CYS A 134 -1.91 -9.25 -6.45
N VAL A 135 -2.53 -9.74 -7.53
CA VAL A 135 -3.61 -9.01 -8.22
C VAL A 135 -4.87 -8.94 -7.36
N PRO A 136 -5.40 -10.05 -6.80
CA PRO A 136 -6.54 -9.98 -5.88
C PRO A 136 -6.27 -9.09 -4.67
N ILE A 137 -5.06 -9.10 -4.11
CA ILE A 137 -4.71 -8.26 -2.96
C ILE A 137 -4.74 -6.79 -3.32
N ALA A 138 -4.07 -6.38 -4.39
CA ALA A 138 -4.08 -4.98 -4.82
C ALA A 138 -5.52 -4.48 -5.03
N CYS A 139 -6.32 -5.23 -5.78
CA CYS A 139 -7.72 -4.87 -6.05
C CYS A 139 -8.58 -4.84 -4.79
N GLY A 140 -8.40 -5.81 -3.88
CA GLY A 140 -9.15 -5.88 -2.63
C GLY A 140 -8.82 -4.73 -1.69
N LEU A 141 -7.54 -4.34 -1.60
CA LEU A 141 -7.11 -3.17 -0.81
C LEU A 141 -7.64 -1.86 -1.37
N ASP A 142 -7.68 -1.69 -2.69
CA ASP A 142 -8.28 -0.50 -3.30
C ASP A 142 -9.78 -0.42 -3.03
N ARG A 143 -10.47 -1.56 -3.13
CA ARG A 143 -11.90 -1.65 -2.83
C ARG A 143 -12.17 -1.36 -1.35
N PHE A 144 -11.37 -1.91 -0.46
CA PHE A 144 -11.43 -1.62 0.97
C PHE A 144 -11.20 -0.13 1.25
N ALA A 145 -10.17 0.46 0.63
CA ALA A 145 -9.87 1.88 0.77
C ALA A 145 -11.03 2.75 0.29
N GLY A 146 -11.57 2.48 -0.90
CA GLY A 146 -12.72 3.20 -1.44
C GLY A 146 -13.97 3.07 -0.58
N ARG A 147 -14.25 1.88 -0.04
CA ARG A 147 -15.42 1.60 0.82
C ARG A 147 -15.36 2.36 2.16
N HIS A 148 -14.17 2.59 2.69
CA HIS A 148 -13.96 3.24 3.99
C HIS A 148 -13.47 4.70 3.91
N GLY A 149 -13.39 5.27 2.70
CA GLY A 149 -12.88 6.63 2.49
C GLY A 149 -11.38 6.78 2.85
N MET A 150 -10.63 5.69 2.83
CA MET A 150 -9.19 5.69 3.10
C MET A 150 -8.39 5.90 1.82
N VAL A 151 -7.11 6.23 1.97
CA VAL A 151 -6.18 6.41 0.84
C VAL A 151 -5.34 5.15 0.63
N SER A 152 -5.45 4.55 -0.55
CA SER A 152 -4.65 3.37 -0.94
C SER A 152 -3.22 3.79 -1.30
N VAL A 153 -2.22 3.30 -0.56
CA VAL A 153 -0.81 3.64 -0.76
C VAL A 153 -0.16 2.67 -1.72
N ARG A 154 0.48 3.21 -2.77
CA ARG A 154 1.07 2.43 -3.86
C ARG A 154 2.47 2.92 -4.21
N SER A 155 3.29 2.04 -4.76
CA SER A 155 4.55 2.41 -5.42
C SER A 155 4.32 3.03 -6.80
N GLU A 156 5.37 3.64 -7.37
CA GLU A 156 5.34 4.12 -8.75
C GLU A 156 4.99 2.97 -9.72
N PRO A 157 4.09 3.20 -10.71
CA PRO A 157 3.79 2.25 -11.77
C PRO A 157 5.02 1.76 -12.52
N VAL A 158 5.46 0.52 -12.26
CA VAL A 158 6.57 -0.12 -12.98
C VAL A 158 6.08 -1.10 -14.04
N SER A 159 4.88 -1.68 -13.87
CA SER A 159 4.32 -2.66 -14.81
C SER A 159 3.45 -2.03 -15.91
N LEU A 160 3.26 -2.74 -17.03
CA LEU A 160 2.35 -2.33 -18.09
C LEU A 160 0.90 -2.13 -17.60
N VAL A 161 0.49 -2.95 -16.63
CA VAL A 161 -0.83 -2.86 -15.98
C VAL A 161 -0.96 -1.52 -15.28
N GLN A 162 -0.04 -1.22 -14.37
CA GLN A 162 -0.05 0.00 -13.57
C GLN A 162 0.10 1.25 -14.46
N ARG A 163 0.85 1.17 -15.56
CA ARG A 163 0.94 2.27 -16.54
C ARG A 163 -0.37 2.52 -17.28
N THR A 164 -1.18 1.48 -17.48
CA THR A 164 -2.53 1.61 -18.05
C THR A 164 -3.48 2.23 -17.03
N GLU A 165 -3.40 1.81 -15.77
CA GLU A 165 -4.13 2.45 -14.65
C GLU A 165 -3.77 3.94 -14.53
N ALA A 166 -2.50 4.30 -14.64
CA ALA A 166 -2.06 5.68 -14.53
C ALA A 166 -2.68 6.62 -15.59
N ARG A 167 -3.10 6.09 -16.76
CA ARG A 167 -3.74 6.90 -17.83
C ARG A 167 -5.14 7.37 -17.48
N VAL A 168 -5.77 6.70 -16.54
CA VAL A 168 -7.14 6.92 -16.15
C VAL A 168 -7.27 7.52 -14.75
N ALA A 169 -6.12 7.68 -14.07
CA ALA A 169 -6.00 8.43 -12.84
C ALA A 169 -6.28 9.93 -13.08
N THR A 170 -7.05 10.53 -12.17
CA THR A 170 -7.22 11.98 -12.13
C THR A 170 -6.31 12.55 -11.05
N LYS A 171 -5.38 13.43 -11.41
CA LYS A 171 -4.45 14.02 -10.45
C LYS A 171 -5.18 14.99 -9.51
N ILE A 172 -4.98 14.81 -8.21
CA ILE A 172 -5.49 15.70 -7.15
C ILE A 172 -4.39 16.69 -6.75
N ALA A 173 -3.27 16.18 -6.26
CA ALA A 173 -2.15 17.01 -5.83
C ALA A 173 -0.82 16.25 -5.83
N SER A 174 0.29 16.99 -5.73
CA SER A 174 1.61 16.38 -5.63
C SER A 174 2.59 17.23 -4.84
N ALA A 175 3.42 16.58 -4.03
CA ALA A 175 4.54 17.19 -3.32
C ALA A 175 5.75 16.25 -3.29
N VAL A 176 6.90 16.81 -2.92
CA VAL A 176 8.10 16.05 -2.60
C VAL A 176 8.36 16.27 -1.12
N ILE A 177 8.59 15.19 -0.38
CA ILE A 177 8.90 15.24 1.04
C ILE A 177 10.09 14.34 1.36
N PRO A 178 10.90 14.67 2.37
CA PRO A 178 11.89 13.74 2.88
C PRO A 178 11.23 12.65 3.74
N VAL A 179 11.80 11.45 3.70
CA VAL A 179 11.38 10.30 4.53
C VAL A 179 12.62 9.54 4.96
N PHE A 180 12.49 8.79 6.05
CA PHE A 180 13.46 7.75 6.36
C PHE A 180 13.32 6.58 5.38
N LEU A 181 14.45 5.98 5.03
CA LEU A 181 14.50 4.79 4.20
C LEU A 181 14.95 3.63 5.09
N GLN A 182 14.11 2.60 5.20
CA GLN A 182 14.41 1.38 5.97
C GLN A 182 14.66 1.61 7.48
N ALA A 183 14.15 2.71 8.06
CA ALA A 183 14.19 2.92 9.50
C ALA A 183 13.40 1.83 10.25
N ASP A 184 13.82 1.55 11.47
CA ASP A 184 13.05 0.73 12.41
C ASP A 184 11.83 1.48 12.96
N ALA A 185 10.94 0.74 13.62
CA ALA A 185 9.71 1.29 14.18
C ALA A 185 9.96 2.31 15.29
N ASP A 186 11.01 2.15 16.09
CA ASP A 186 11.29 3.05 17.22
C ASP A 186 11.72 4.43 16.70
N THR A 187 12.62 4.46 15.72
CA THR A 187 13.04 5.68 15.02
C THR A 187 11.85 6.37 14.37
N ILE A 188 10.99 5.63 13.66
CA ILE A 188 9.77 6.20 13.06
C ILE A 188 8.86 6.78 14.13
N THR A 189 8.64 6.06 15.23
CA THR A 189 7.73 6.47 16.31
C THR A 189 8.25 7.72 17.02
N GLN A 190 9.54 7.75 17.37
CA GLN A 190 10.20 8.92 17.98
C GLN A 190 10.12 10.13 17.03
N SER A 191 10.45 9.93 15.76
CA SER A 191 10.40 11.00 14.74
C SER A 191 9.00 11.57 14.59
N ARG A 192 7.96 10.73 14.62
CA ARG A 192 6.57 11.20 14.55
C ARG A 192 6.21 12.09 15.73
N VAL A 193 6.66 11.76 16.94
CA VAL A 193 6.43 12.60 18.13
C VAL A 193 7.13 13.95 17.96
N MET A 194 8.37 13.97 17.48
CA MET A 194 9.15 15.19 17.27
C MET A 194 8.58 16.09 16.15
N LEU A 195 7.99 15.48 15.11
CA LEU A 195 7.47 16.15 13.92
C LEU A 195 5.94 16.36 13.93
N GLU A 196 5.27 16.08 15.06
CA GLU A 196 3.80 16.03 15.08
C GLU A 196 3.12 17.34 14.61
N PRO A 197 3.58 18.56 14.97
CA PRO A 197 2.98 19.79 14.47
C PRO A 197 3.03 19.92 12.94
N GLU A 198 4.17 19.59 12.33
CA GLU A 198 4.40 19.68 10.89
C GLU A 198 3.67 18.56 10.15
N LEU A 199 3.66 17.35 10.72
CA LEU A 199 2.91 16.21 10.21
C LEU A 199 1.41 16.51 10.22
N GLU A 200 0.86 17.05 11.30
CA GLU A 200 -0.57 17.40 11.38
C GLU A 200 -0.94 18.51 10.38
N ALA A 201 -0.10 19.53 10.24
CA ALA A 201 -0.29 20.57 9.24
C ALA A 201 -0.26 20.02 7.79
N LEU A 202 0.65 19.08 7.51
CA LEU A 202 0.73 18.42 6.21
C LEU A 202 -0.49 17.51 5.95
N ARG A 203 -0.86 16.68 6.92
CA ARG A 203 -2.04 15.79 6.88
C ARG A 203 -3.31 16.59 6.63
N THR A 204 -3.53 17.69 7.35
CA THR A 204 -4.70 18.58 7.17
C THR A 204 -4.80 19.10 5.74
N VAL A 205 -3.67 19.54 5.17
CA VAL A 205 -3.64 20.04 3.79
C VAL A 205 -3.85 18.94 2.76
N MET A 206 -3.38 17.71 3.03
CA MET A 206 -3.64 16.55 2.18
C MET A 206 -5.10 16.10 2.25
N ASP A 207 -5.69 16.01 3.45
CA ASP A 207 -7.10 15.67 3.65
C ASP A 207 -8.01 16.68 2.94
N HIS A 208 -7.75 17.99 3.09
CA HIS A 208 -8.47 19.01 2.33
C HIS A 208 -8.31 18.87 0.80
N ALA A 209 -7.13 18.51 0.31
CA ALA A 209 -6.94 18.26 -1.12
C ALA A 209 -7.78 17.07 -1.60
N ILE A 210 -7.92 16.03 -0.78
CA ILE A 210 -8.71 14.83 -1.08
C ILE A 210 -10.21 15.15 -1.04
N GLU A 211 -10.69 15.83 -0.01
CA GLU A 211 -12.10 16.24 0.15
C GLU A 211 -12.59 17.14 -1.01
N ASN A 212 -11.69 17.94 -1.57
CA ASN A 212 -12.01 18.88 -2.65
C ASN A 212 -11.64 18.35 -4.05
N ALA A 213 -11.30 17.06 -4.19
CA ALA A 213 -10.83 16.47 -5.44
C ALA A 213 -11.83 16.66 -6.62
N ASP A 214 -13.14 16.62 -6.34
CA ASP A 214 -14.19 16.79 -7.35
C ASP A 214 -14.53 18.25 -7.66
N LEU A 215 -14.10 19.19 -6.83
CA LEU A 215 -14.39 20.63 -6.98
C LEU A 215 -13.37 21.35 -7.88
N GLY A 216 -12.36 20.64 -8.38
CA GLY A 216 -11.32 21.15 -9.26
C GLY A 216 -9.92 21.06 -8.67
N ALA A 217 -8.97 21.76 -9.29
CA ALA A 217 -7.57 21.68 -8.87
C ALA A 217 -7.36 22.33 -7.49
N TYR A 218 -6.99 21.54 -6.49
CA TYR A 218 -6.57 22.04 -5.18
C TYR A 218 -5.36 22.97 -5.33
N PRO A 219 -5.31 24.12 -4.61
CA PRO A 219 -4.17 25.04 -4.65
C PRO A 219 -2.85 24.36 -4.25
N GLN A 220 -2.04 23.99 -5.24
CA GLN A 220 -0.77 23.28 -5.03
C GLN A 220 0.20 24.04 -4.12
N GLN A 221 0.07 25.37 -4.02
CA GLN A 221 0.91 26.20 -3.17
C GLN A 221 0.75 25.87 -1.68
N HIS A 222 -0.46 25.54 -1.22
CA HIS A 222 -0.68 25.17 0.18
C HIS A 222 0.02 23.85 0.53
N LEU A 223 -0.11 22.84 -0.34
CA LEU A 223 0.56 21.56 -0.16
C LEU A 223 2.08 21.69 -0.21
N ARG A 224 2.61 22.48 -1.14
CA ARG A 224 4.06 22.75 -1.23
C ARG A 224 4.58 23.48 0.01
N ALA A 225 3.85 24.46 0.53
CA ALA A 225 4.24 25.18 1.73
C ALA A 225 4.25 24.28 2.98
N ALA A 226 3.23 23.41 3.14
CA ALA A 226 3.21 22.44 4.22
C ALA A 226 4.35 21.40 4.09
N ALA A 227 4.57 20.87 2.89
CA ALA A 227 5.66 19.95 2.60
C ALA A 227 7.05 20.56 2.85
N SER A 228 7.25 21.84 2.52
CA SER A 228 8.50 22.55 2.81
C SER A 228 8.76 22.66 4.30
N ARG A 229 7.76 23.09 5.09
CA ARG A 229 7.89 23.19 6.55
C ARG A 229 8.20 21.84 7.20
N TYR A 230 7.51 20.79 6.75
CA TYR A 230 7.82 19.43 7.17
C TYR A 230 9.24 19.03 6.78
N GLY A 231 9.71 19.40 5.58
CA GLY A 231 11.07 19.09 5.13
C GLY A 231 12.15 19.76 5.99
N ASP A 232 11.99 21.04 6.29
CA ASP A 232 12.92 21.80 7.13
C ASP A 232 13.01 21.20 8.54
N ALA A 233 11.87 20.85 9.15
CA ALA A 233 11.81 20.21 10.45
C ALA A 233 12.37 18.77 10.42
N PHE A 234 12.08 18.01 9.36
CA PHE A 234 12.61 16.66 9.18
C PHE A 234 14.15 16.66 9.14
N ASP A 235 14.76 17.60 8.45
CA ASP A 235 16.23 17.70 8.37
C ASP A 235 16.86 18.00 9.74
N GLU A 236 16.16 18.72 10.62
CA GLU A 236 16.58 18.94 12.00
C GLU A 236 16.49 17.66 12.83
N VAL A 237 15.33 17.00 12.82
CA VAL A 237 15.09 15.74 13.54
C VAL A 237 16.02 14.63 13.07
N ALA A 238 16.22 14.49 11.75
CA ALA A 238 17.11 13.46 11.20
C ALA A 238 18.56 13.67 11.66
N ARG A 239 19.01 14.92 11.84
CA ARG A 239 20.35 15.23 12.35
C ARG A 239 20.47 14.89 13.83
N GLU A 240 19.46 15.23 14.62
CA GLU A 240 19.40 14.89 16.04
C GLU A 240 19.47 13.38 16.25
N LEU A 241 18.60 12.63 15.56
CA LEU A 241 18.58 11.16 15.65
C LEU A 241 19.89 10.53 15.17
N THR A 242 20.53 11.08 14.13
CA THR A 242 21.84 10.58 13.67
C THR A 242 22.94 10.82 14.70
N HIS A 243 22.88 11.91 15.49
CA HIS A 243 23.85 12.19 16.54
C HIS A 243 23.70 11.28 17.78
N GLU A 244 22.50 10.75 18.02
CA GLU A 244 22.22 9.85 19.13
C GLU A 244 22.58 8.38 18.83
N GLN A 245 22.83 8.02 17.56
CA GLN A 245 23.21 6.66 17.17
C GLN A 245 24.61 6.29 17.66
N SER A 246 24.73 5.09 18.23
CA SER A 246 26.00 4.44 18.54
C SER A 246 26.71 4.01 17.25
N ASP A 247 28.04 3.84 17.29
CA ASP A 247 28.83 3.33 16.15
C ASP A 247 28.39 1.93 15.69
N ASP A 248 27.71 1.17 16.55
CA ASP A 248 27.19 -0.18 16.27
C ASP A 248 25.76 -0.19 15.70
N ASP A 249 25.07 0.96 15.66
CA ASP A 249 23.69 1.03 15.20
C ASP A 249 23.57 1.03 13.67
N VAL A 250 22.43 0.54 13.17
CA VAL A 250 22.14 0.59 11.73
C VAL A 250 22.01 2.05 11.30
N ARG A 251 22.91 2.48 10.41
CA ARG A 251 22.94 3.85 9.90
C ARG A 251 21.58 4.28 9.35
N LEU A 252 21.08 5.38 9.90
CA LEU A 252 19.85 5.99 9.42
C LEU A 252 20.01 6.51 7.99
N LEU A 253 19.16 6.03 7.08
CA LEU A 253 19.12 6.49 5.69
C LEU A 253 17.95 7.43 5.48
N THR A 254 18.20 8.53 4.78
CA THR A 254 17.14 9.47 4.37
C THR A 254 17.02 9.50 2.85
N GLY A 255 15.85 9.90 2.36
CA GLY A 255 15.63 10.11 0.94
C GLY A 255 14.43 10.99 0.68
N ALA A 256 14.33 11.47 -0.55
CA ALA A 256 13.18 12.27 -0.98
C ALA A 256 12.20 11.39 -1.77
N VAL A 257 10.93 11.45 -1.42
CA VAL A 257 9.85 10.79 -2.16
C VAL A 257 8.91 11.82 -2.77
N SER A 258 8.51 11.58 -4.02
CA SER A 258 7.38 12.27 -4.65
C SER A 258 6.11 11.54 -4.25
N ILE A 259 5.20 12.30 -3.65
CA ILE A 259 3.86 11.87 -3.31
C ILE A 259 2.90 12.47 -4.34
N ASN A 260 2.14 11.60 -4.99
CA ASN A 260 1.11 11.99 -5.93
C ASN A 260 -0.24 11.46 -5.43
N LEU A 261 -1.11 12.38 -5.01
CA LEU A 261 -2.49 12.08 -4.69
C LEU A 261 -3.28 12.05 -6.00
N VAL A 262 -3.90 10.92 -6.26
CA VAL A 262 -4.68 10.68 -7.47
C VAL A 262 -5.99 10.00 -7.11
N SER A 263 -7.02 10.26 -7.90
CA SER A 263 -8.30 9.59 -7.81
C SER A 263 -8.41 8.57 -8.95
N PHE A 264 -8.77 7.34 -8.61
CA PHE A 264 -9.05 6.27 -9.54
C PHE A 264 -10.52 5.87 -9.47
N PRO A 265 -11.14 5.51 -10.59
CA PRO A 265 -12.40 4.78 -10.53
C PRO A 265 -12.21 3.41 -9.90
N GLN A 266 -13.24 2.95 -9.21
CA GLN A 266 -13.25 1.63 -8.59
C GLN A 266 -12.99 0.55 -9.66
N ASP A 267 -12.34 -0.54 -9.25
CA ASP A 267 -11.99 -1.68 -10.11
C ASP A 267 -11.00 -1.37 -11.25
N THR A 268 -10.37 -0.20 -11.27
CA THR A 268 -9.35 0.16 -12.28
C THR A 268 -8.25 -0.90 -12.38
N ALA A 269 -7.75 -1.39 -11.24
CA ALA A 269 -6.72 -2.43 -11.19
C ALA A 269 -7.22 -3.77 -11.79
N LEU A 270 -8.47 -4.14 -11.51
CA LEU A 270 -9.08 -5.37 -12.02
C LEU A 270 -9.27 -5.32 -13.55
N ILE A 271 -9.75 -4.19 -14.05
CA ILE A 271 -9.92 -3.93 -15.49
C ILE A 271 -8.57 -3.94 -16.21
N ALA A 272 -7.58 -3.23 -15.66
CA ALA A 272 -6.24 -3.18 -16.23
C ALA A 272 -5.58 -4.56 -16.22
N GLY A 273 -5.72 -5.32 -15.12
CA GLY A 273 -5.21 -6.68 -14.98
C GLY A 273 -5.82 -7.63 -16.03
N ALA A 274 -7.14 -7.57 -16.22
CA ALA A 274 -7.82 -8.37 -17.24
C ALA A 274 -7.40 -8.00 -18.67
N ALA A 275 -7.16 -6.71 -18.96
CA ALA A 275 -6.64 -6.26 -20.24
C ALA A 275 -5.21 -6.78 -20.48
N ALA A 276 -4.36 -6.74 -19.46
CA ALA A 276 -2.99 -7.26 -19.53
C ALA A 276 -2.96 -8.77 -19.72
N ALA A 277 -3.76 -9.53 -18.98
CA ALA A 277 -3.87 -10.98 -19.15
C ALA A 277 -4.28 -11.38 -20.59
N LYS A 278 -5.21 -10.62 -21.20
CA LYS A 278 -5.56 -10.79 -22.62
C LYS A 278 -4.37 -10.52 -23.56
N SER A 279 -3.57 -9.48 -23.29
CA SER A 279 -2.41 -9.14 -24.12
C SER A 279 -1.29 -10.19 -24.08
N MET A 280 -1.16 -10.92 -22.97
CA MET A 280 -0.17 -11.98 -22.78
C MET A 280 -0.61 -13.34 -23.36
N GLY A 281 -1.77 -13.42 -24.00
CA GLY A 281 -2.25 -14.65 -24.64
C GLY A 281 -3.01 -15.59 -23.71
N PHE A 282 -3.29 -15.21 -22.46
CA PHE A 282 -4.14 -15.97 -21.53
C PHE A 282 -5.65 -15.83 -21.83
N GLY A 283 -6.01 -15.39 -23.05
CA GLY A 283 -7.38 -15.26 -23.52
C GLY A 283 -7.50 -15.54 -25.02
N CYS A 284 -8.64 -16.13 -25.42
CA CYS A 284 -8.98 -16.46 -26.81
C CYS A 284 -8.74 -15.24 -27.75
N HIS A 285 -7.98 -15.43 -28.83
CA HIS A 285 -7.58 -14.40 -29.78
C HIS A 285 -8.76 -13.56 -30.29
N VAL A 286 -8.89 -12.31 -29.82
CA VAL A 286 -9.66 -11.27 -30.49
C VAL A 286 -8.71 -10.12 -30.80
N ARG A 287 -8.39 -9.96 -32.09
CA ARG A 287 -7.31 -9.13 -32.64
C ARG A 287 -7.67 -7.63 -32.77
N LYS A 288 -8.42 -7.07 -31.82
CA LYS A 288 -8.75 -5.64 -31.77
C LYS A 288 -8.26 -5.06 -30.45
N GLU A 289 -7.69 -3.85 -30.49
CA GLU A 289 -7.46 -3.06 -29.27
C GLU A 289 -8.71 -3.13 -28.40
N PRO A 290 -8.61 -3.62 -27.16
CA PRO A 290 -9.78 -3.76 -26.32
C PRO A 290 -10.31 -2.35 -26.08
N ALA A 291 -11.51 -2.06 -26.57
CA ALA A 291 -12.30 -0.97 -26.05
C ALA A 291 -12.30 -1.13 -24.53
N MET A 292 -11.84 -0.12 -23.80
CA MET A 292 -11.85 -0.18 -22.35
C MET A 292 -13.28 -0.50 -21.91
N PRO A 293 -13.48 -1.50 -21.02
CA PRO A 293 -14.79 -1.79 -20.47
C PRO A 293 -15.44 -0.48 -20.01
N GLN A 294 -16.75 -0.32 -20.16
CA GLN A 294 -17.43 0.87 -19.66
C GLN A 294 -17.26 0.91 -18.14
N TRP A 295 -16.63 1.98 -17.66
CA TRP A 295 -16.37 2.23 -16.25
C TRP A 295 -17.69 2.50 -15.55
N ASN A 296 -17.91 1.91 -14.37
CA ASN A 296 -19.00 2.36 -13.53
C ASN A 296 -18.54 3.68 -12.88
N PRO A 297 -19.06 4.84 -13.32
CA PRO A 297 -18.46 6.13 -12.96
C PRO A 297 -18.77 6.57 -11.52
N GLY A 298 -19.62 5.83 -10.80
CA GLY A 298 -20.19 6.27 -9.53
C GLY A 298 -19.28 6.13 -8.31
N THR A 299 -18.27 5.26 -8.35
CA THR A 299 -17.41 5.01 -7.19
C THR A 299 -15.95 5.23 -7.56
N ARG A 300 -15.30 6.11 -6.82
CA ARG A 300 -13.88 6.44 -6.96
C ARG A 300 -13.19 6.21 -5.62
N PHE A 301 -11.89 5.95 -5.65
CA PHE A 301 -11.06 5.89 -4.46
C PHE A 301 -9.83 6.75 -4.66
N THR A 302 -9.27 7.23 -3.55
CA THR A 302 -8.05 8.03 -3.58
C THR A 302 -6.86 7.10 -3.35
N SER A 303 -5.80 7.33 -4.12
CA SER A 303 -4.53 6.64 -3.95
C SER A 303 -3.40 7.64 -3.79
N MET A 304 -2.44 7.27 -2.95
CA MET A 304 -1.17 7.94 -2.75
C MET A 304 -0.07 7.15 -3.46
N ILE A 305 0.38 7.63 -4.62
CA ILE A 305 1.50 7.05 -5.35
C ILE A 305 2.80 7.65 -4.83
N VAL A 306 3.67 6.78 -4.30
CA VAL A 306 4.96 7.14 -3.73
C VAL A 306 6.09 6.71 -4.66
N LYS A 307 6.89 7.67 -5.08
CA LYS A 307 8.07 7.47 -5.94
C LYS A 307 9.32 7.94 -5.22
N LEU A 308 10.34 7.08 -5.09
CA LEU A 308 11.65 7.52 -4.61
C LEU A 308 12.34 8.38 -5.69
N ILE A 309 12.72 9.61 -5.34
CA ILE A 309 13.40 10.55 -6.24
C ILE A 309 14.91 10.45 -6.07
N GLY A 310 15.38 10.32 -4.83
CA GLY A 310 16.80 10.27 -4.51
C GLY A 310 17.05 9.74 -3.11
N ARG A 311 18.24 9.18 -2.92
CA ARG A 311 18.76 8.78 -1.62
C ARG A 311 19.80 9.80 -1.19
N SER A 312 19.71 10.26 0.04
CA SER A 312 20.75 11.01 0.71
C SER A 312 21.34 10.10 1.76
N SER A 313 22.57 9.62 1.55
CA SER A 313 23.38 9.27 2.70
C SER A 313 23.72 10.59 3.37
N SER A 314 23.35 10.79 4.63
CA SER A 314 23.90 11.87 5.46
C SER A 314 25.42 11.79 5.36
N ALA A 315 26.04 12.61 4.51
CA ALA A 315 27.48 12.61 4.37
C ALA A 315 28.05 13.14 5.70
N THR A 316 28.84 12.30 6.35
CA THR A 316 29.69 12.61 7.50
C THR A 316 30.45 13.91 7.31
#